data_AF-A0A7K6NFV4-F1
#
_entry.id   AF-A0A7K6NFV4-F1
#
_cell.length_a   1.000
_cell.length_b   1.000
_cell.length_c   1.000
_cell.angle_alpha   90.00
_cell.angle_beta   90.00
_cell.angle_gamma   90.00
#
_symmetry.space_group_name_H-M   'P 1'
#
loop_
_entity.id
_entity.type
_entity.pdbx_description
1 polymer ?
#
loop_
_entity_poly.entity_id
_entity_poly.type
_entity_poly.pdbx_seq_one_letter_code
_entity_poly.pdbx_strand_id
1 'polypeptide(L)'
;MSSQEEILSDGRFSRITRDPRFWEMPEKERKVKIDKRFQAMFHDKKFKLKYTVDKRGRPVNYTSTENLRKFYALSESDSDISEGDSEELTEKIKKEKKAKPKKQADS
;
A
#
# COMPACT_ATOMS: atom_id res chain seq x y z
N MET A 1 -22.24 -2.52 -4.95
CA MET A 1 -22.97 -3.79 -4.75
C MET A 1 -24.17 -3.89 -5.68
N SER A 2 -25.02 -2.85 -5.81
CA SER A 2 -26.19 -2.85 -6.73
C SER A 2 -25.86 -3.14 -8.22
N SER A 3 -24.74 -2.66 -8.73
CA SER A 3 -24.35 -2.87 -10.13
C SER A 3 -24.01 -4.33 -10.48
N GLN A 4 -23.60 -5.15 -9.51
CA GLN A 4 -23.29 -6.56 -9.76
C GLN A 4 -24.58 -7.39 -9.93
N GLU A 5 -25.63 -7.05 -9.19
CA GLU A 5 -26.94 -7.70 -9.28
C GLU A 5 -27.59 -7.47 -10.65
N GLU A 6 -27.46 -6.27 -11.21
CA GLU A 6 -27.91 -5.95 -12.57
C GLU A 6 -27.18 -6.79 -13.63
N ILE A 7 -25.86 -6.93 -13.51
CA ILE A 7 -25.03 -7.74 -14.44
C ILE A 7 -25.40 -9.23 -14.32
N LEU A 8 -25.68 -9.71 -13.12
CA LEU A 8 -26.09 -11.09 -12.86
C LEU A 8 -27.50 -11.40 -13.41
N SER A 9 -28.38 -10.41 -13.41
CA SER A 9 -29.74 -10.53 -13.97
C SER A 9 -29.76 -10.56 -15.49
N ASP A 10 -28.77 -9.96 -16.16
CA ASP A 10 -28.66 -9.96 -17.62
C ASP A 10 -28.23 -11.34 -18.14
N GLY A 11 -29.12 -11.97 -18.92
CA GLY A 11 -28.90 -13.27 -19.55
C GLY A 11 -27.67 -13.31 -20.48
N ARG A 12 -27.15 -12.17 -20.95
CA ARG A 12 -25.91 -12.09 -21.72
C ARG A 12 -24.67 -12.41 -20.87
N PHE A 13 -24.66 -12.00 -19.60
CA PHE A 13 -23.49 -12.10 -18.71
C PHE A 13 -23.56 -13.25 -17.71
N SER A 14 -24.62 -14.07 -17.75
CA SER A 14 -24.83 -15.19 -16.83
C SER A 14 -23.72 -16.25 -16.78
N ARG A 15 -22.86 -16.31 -17.81
CA ARG A 15 -21.70 -17.23 -17.87
C ARG A 15 -20.45 -16.67 -17.20
N ILE A 16 -20.32 -15.35 -17.05
CA ILE A 16 -19.10 -14.70 -16.56
C ILE A 16 -18.76 -15.09 -15.13
N THR A 17 -19.76 -15.32 -14.27
CA THR A 17 -19.51 -15.67 -12.87
C THR A 17 -19.15 -17.13 -12.64
N ARG A 18 -19.54 -18.01 -13.57
CA ARG A 18 -19.33 -19.46 -13.47
C ARG A 18 -18.13 -19.94 -14.26
N ASP A 19 -17.74 -19.22 -15.31
CA ASP A 19 -16.63 -19.60 -16.17
C ASP A 19 -15.29 -19.15 -15.55
N PRO A 20 -14.37 -20.09 -15.23
CA PRO A 20 -13.08 -19.78 -14.61
C PRO A 20 -12.19 -18.89 -15.48
N ARG A 21 -12.47 -18.78 -16.79
CA ARG A 21 -11.77 -17.86 -17.69
C ARG A 21 -11.93 -16.39 -17.29
N PHE A 22 -13.06 -16.05 -16.67
CA PHE A 22 -13.37 -14.68 -16.25
C PHE A 22 -13.11 -14.45 -14.76
N TRP A 23 -12.55 -15.43 -14.05
CA TRP A 23 -12.13 -15.20 -12.67
C TRP A 23 -10.93 -14.27 -12.64
N GLU A 24 -11.05 -13.23 -11.83
CA GLU A 24 -9.93 -12.33 -11.58
C GLU A 24 -8.82 -13.09 -10.84
N MET A 25 -7.57 -12.78 -11.21
CA MET A 25 -6.41 -13.36 -10.54
C MET A 25 -6.44 -13.01 -9.04
N PRO A 26 -6.24 -13.98 -8.13
CA PRO A 26 -6.26 -13.75 -6.70
C PRO A 26 -5.32 -12.62 -6.28
N GLU A 27 -5.72 -11.81 -5.29
CA GLU A 27 -4.92 -10.67 -4.86
C GLU A 27 -3.51 -11.06 -4.40
N LYS A 28 -3.35 -12.26 -3.83
CA LYS A 28 -2.08 -12.79 -3.36
C LYS A 28 -1.08 -13.01 -4.50
N GLU A 29 -1.58 -13.37 -5.68
CA GLU A 29 -0.77 -13.57 -6.89
C GLU A 29 -0.59 -12.25 -7.64
N ARG A 30 -1.61 -11.38 -7.58
CA ARG A 30 -1.58 -10.06 -8.20
C ARG A 30 -0.57 -9.10 -7.54
N LYS A 31 -0.39 -9.20 -6.22
CA LYS A 31 0.45 -8.28 -5.44
C LYS A 31 1.85 -8.85 -5.22
N VAL A 32 2.87 -8.02 -5.48
CA VAL A 32 4.28 -8.36 -5.29
C VAL A 32 4.72 -8.04 -3.86
N LYS A 33 5.54 -8.91 -3.25
CA LYS A 33 6.11 -8.63 -1.91
C LYS A 33 7.10 -7.47 -1.98
N ILE A 34 7.02 -6.56 -1.01
CA ILE A 34 7.98 -5.46 -0.86
C ILE A 34 9.23 -5.96 -0.13
N ASP A 35 10.39 -5.56 -0.65
CA ASP A 35 11.68 -5.67 0.03
C ASP A 35 11.82 -4.53 1.06
N LYS A 36 12.52 -4.79 2.16
CA LYS A 36 12.71 -3.87 3.30
C LYS A 36 13.23 -2.49 2.89
N ARG A 37 14.03 -2.42 1.83
CA ARG A 37 14.59 -1.17 1.29
C ARG A 37 13.52 -0.18 0.79
N PHE A 38 12.37 -0.69 0.38
CA PHE A 38 11.32 0.09 -0.27
C PHE A 38 10.11 0.37 0.63
N GLN A 39 10.12 -0.13 1.87
CA GLN A 39 9.04 0.11 2.84
C GLN A 39 8.86 1.61 3.15
N ALA A 40 9.95 2.38 3.11
CA ALA A 40 9.92 3.83 3.33
C ALA A 40 9.06 4.60 2.29
N MET A 41 8.77 4.03 1.11
CA MET A 41 7.97 4.70 0.07
C MET A 41 6.53 5.00 0.52
N PHE A 42 6.01 4.26 1.50
CA PHE A 42 4.65 4.46 2.02
C PHE A 42 4.60 5.50 3.14
N HIS A 43 5.71 5.69 3.86
CA HIS A 43 5.75 6.46 5.09
C HIS A 43 6.40 7.83 4.89
N ASP A 44 7.51 7.88 4.18
CA ASP A 44 8.32 9.09 4.01
C ASP A 44 7.59 10.12 3.14
N LYS A 45 7.50 11.35 3.65
CA LYS A 45 6.93 12.50 2.92
C LYS A 45 7.62 12.77 1.59
N LYS A 46 8.88 12.35 1.44
CA LYS A 46 9.66 12.47 0.19
C LYS A 46 9.04 11.72 -0.99
N PHE A 47 8.29 10.65 -0.74
CA PHE A 47 7.65 9.83 -1.77
C PHE A 47 6.13 10.04 -1.86
N LYS A 48 5.55 10.82 -0.92
CA LYS A 48 4.13 11.17 -0.91
C LYS A 48 3.88 12.35 -1.85
N LEU A 49 3.33 12.05 -3.03
CA LEU A 49 2.97 13.04 -4.04
C LEU A 49 1.50 12.88 -4.40
N LYS A 50 0.76 13.99 -4.39
CA LYS A 50 -0.65 14.04 -4.76
C LYS A 50 -0.77 14.72 -6.11
N TYR A 51 -1.33 14.00 -7.08
CA TYR A 51 -1.65 14.56 -8.39
C TYR A 51 -3.14 14.85 -8.44
N THR A 52 -3.51 16.10 -8.71
CA THR A 52 -4.90 16.55 -8.84
C THR A 52 -5.41 16.46 -10.27
N VAL A 53 -4.50 16.35 -11.25
CA VAL A 53 -4.81 16.37 -12.68
C VAL A 53 -3.99 15.30 -13.40
N ASP A 54 -4.65 14.51 -14.24
CA ASP A 54 -4.01 13.50 -15.09
C ASP A 54 -3.29 14.16 -16.29
N LYS A 55 -2.43 13.42 -17.01
CA LYS A 55 -1.77 13.87 -18.25
C LYS A 55 -2.75 14.38 -19.32
N ARG A 56 -4.01 13.94 -19.24
CA ARG A 56 -5.12 14.34 -20.13
C ARG A 56 -5.94 15.54 -19.61
N GLY A 57 -5.54 16.17 -18.51
CA GLY A 57 -6.26 17.32 -17.95
C GLY A 57 -7.50 16.97 -17.12
N ARG A 58 -7.85 15.69 -16.97
CA ARG A 58 -8.99 15.26 -16.14
C ARG A 58 -8.66 15.45 -14.66
N PRO A 59 -9.54 16.08 -13.86
CA PRO A 59 -9.37 16.14 -12.42
C PRO A 59 -9.47 14.72 -11.84
N VAL A 60 -8.43 14.32 -11.10
CA VAL A 60 -8.31 13.01 -10.47
C VAL A 60 -7.76 13.19 -9.07
N ASN A 61 -8.20 12.35 -8.14
CA ASN A 61 -7.68 12.32 -6.78
C ASN A 61 -6.82 11.06 -6.64
N TYR A 62 -5.59 11.10 -7.16
CA TYR A 62 -4.64 10.00 -7.01
C TYR A 62 -3.46 10.38 -6.12
N THR A 63 -3.23 9.60 -5.08
CA THR A 63 -2.02 9.69 -4.27
C THR A 63 -1.02 8.61 -4.68
N SER A 64 0.28 8.91 -4.56
CA SER A 64 1.35 7.93 -4.86
C SER A 64 1.23 6.67 -4.00
N THR A 65 0.85 6.83 -2.73
CA THR A 65 0.66 5.73 -1.77
C THR A 65 -0.49 4.81 -2.16
N GLU A 66 -1.65 5.36 -2.55
CA GLU A 66 -2.79 4.58 -3.05
C GLU A 66 -2.44 3.76 -4.29
N ASN A 67 -1.66 4.34 -5.21
CA ASN A 67 -1.25 3.64 -6.41
C ASN A 67 -0.27 2.49 -6.11
N LEU A 68 0.68 2.70 -5.20
CA LEU A 68 1.63 1.64 -4.78
C LEU A 68 0.91 0.49 -4.06
N ARG A 69 -0.14 0.76 -3.27
CA ARG A 69 -0.94 -0.27 -2.58
C ARG A 69 -1.62 -1.28 -3.52
N LYS A 70 -1.86 -0.91 -4.78
CA LYS A 70 -2.48 -1.80 -5.76
C LYS A 70 -1.54 -2.92 -6.19
N PHE A 71 -0.24 -2.63 -6.25
CA PHE A 71 0.76 -3.54 -6.81
C PHE A 71 1.50 -4.35 -5.76
N TYR A 72 1.57 -3.85 -4.53
CA TYR A 72 2.39 -4.47 -3.50
C TYR A 72 1.58 -5.07 -2.34
N ALA A 73 2.07 -6.20 -1.84
CA ALA A 73 1.56 -6.84 -0.64
C ALA A 73 2.21 -6.20 0.58
N LEU A 74 1.43 -5.38 1.30
CA LEU A 74 1.79 -4.84 2.60
C LEU A 74 1.47 -5.90 3.67
N SER A 75 2.37 -6.11 4.63
CA SER A 75 1.99 -6.88 5.83
C SER A 75 1.07 -6.02 6.69
N GLU A 76 0.18 -6.65 7.47
CA GLU A 76 -0.79 -5.94 8.33
C GLU A 76 -0.14 -4.94 9.31
N SER A 77 1.14 -5.12 9.63
CA SER A 77 1.90 -4.18 10.45
C SER A 77 2.23 -2.85 9.76
N ASP A 78 2.15 -2.79 8.43
CA ASP A 78 2.53 -1.62 7.62
C ASP A 78 1.30 -0.85 7.08
N SER A 79 0.11 -1.46 7.15
CA SER A 79 -1.15 -0.87 6.70
C SER A 79 -1.75 0.16 7.66
N ASP A 80 -1.40 0.10 8.95
CA ASP A 80 -2.09 0.87 10.00
C ASP A 80 -1.44 2.23 10.35
N ILE A 81 -0.34 2.60 9.67
CA ILE A 81 0.46 3.80 9.99
C ILE A 81 0.11 5.00 9.09
N SER A 82 -0.95 4.90 8.28
CA SER A 82 -1.18 5.85 7.18
C SER A 82 -2.05 7.07 7.49
N GLU A 83 -2.60 7.23 8.68
CA GLU A 83 -3.58 8.29 8.99
C GLU A 83 -3.24 8.98 10.32
N GLY A 84 -1.97 9.30 10.58
CA GLY A 84 -1.64 9.98 11.83
C GLY A 84 -0.16 10.11 12.08
N ASP A 85 0.31 11.34 11.96
CA ASP A 85 1.48 11.87 12.63
C ASP A 85 2.87 11.28 12.31
N SER A 86 3.65 12.09 11.59
CA SER A 86 5.06 11.81 11.28
C SER A 86 6.02 12.36 12.35
N GLU A 87 5.54 12.80 13.51
CA GLU A 87 6.40 13.41 14.53
C GLU A 87 6.81 12.42 15.64
N GLU A 88 5.96 11.46 16.03
CA GLU A 88 6.24 10.58 17.18
C GLU A 88 7.26 9.45 16.94
N LEU A 89 7.44 8.99 15.70
CA LEU A 89 8.32 7.85 15.39
C LEU A 89 9.82 8.20 15.46
N THR A 90 10.16 9.48 15.30
CA THR A 90 11.55 9.95 15.35
C THR A 90 12.13 9.97 16.76
N GLU A 91 11.28 10.04 17.79
CA GLU A 91 11.71 10.03 19.19
C GLU A 91 12.04 8.62 19.71
N LYS A 92 11.30 7.61 19.27
CA LYS A 92 11.48 6.21 19.72
C LYS A 92 12.83 5.64 19.25
N ILE A 93 13.25 5.96 18.02
CA ILE A 93 14.53 5.51 17.45
C ILE A 93 15.74 6.19 18.14
N LYS A 94 15.60 7.42 18.67
CA LYS A 94 16.67 8.11 19.41
C LYS A 94 16.88 7.55 20.81
N LYS A 95 15.84 7.01 21.46
CA LYS A 95 15.92 6.43 22.80
C LYS A 95 16.66 5.07 22.80
N GLU A 96 16.47 4.22 21.79
CA GLU A 96 17.18 2.93 21.69
C GLU A 96 18.69 3.07 21.42
N LYS A 97 19.13 4.11 20.68
CA LYS A 97 20.56 4.33 20.39
C LYS A 97 21.37 4.84 21.58
N LYS A 98 20.73 5.35 22.64
CA LYS A 98 21.40 5.79 23.88
C LYS A 98 21.65 4.66 24.89
N ALA A 99 21.10 3.46 24.67
CA ALA A 99 21.12 2.36 25.65
C ALA A 99 22.23 1.30 25.47
N LYS A 100 23.16 1.44 24.51
CA LYS A 100 24.30 0.52 24.37
C LYS A 100 25.57 1.10 25.03
N PRO A 101 26.04 0.56 26.17
CA PRO A 101 27.30 1.00 26.78
C PRO A 101 28.50 0.51 25.96
N LYS A 102 29.47 1.41 25.73
CA LYS A 102 30.78 1.10 25.15
C LYS A 102 31.54 0.19 26.12
N LYS A 103 31.82 -1.06 25.74
CA LYS A 103 32.82 -1.89 26.43
C LYS A 103 34.20 -1.32 26.13
N GLN A 104 34.89 -0.90 27.18
CA GLN A 104 36.28 -0.46 27.18
C GLN A 104 37.17 -1.63 26.77
N ALA A 105 38.15 -1.33 25.92
CA ALA A 105 39.31 -2.16 25.69
C ALA A 105 40.36 -1.76 26.72
N ASP A 106 40.86 -2.71 27.49
CA ASP A 106 42.09 -2.56 28.27
C ASP A 106 42.86 -3.88 28.27
N SER A 107 44.17 -3.72 28.00
CA SER A 107 45.30 -4.66 28.01
C SER A 107 45.50 -5.63 26.85
#